data_AF-A0A951FYV4-F1
#
_entry.id   AF-A0A951FYV4-F1
#
_cell.length_a   1.000
_cell.length_b   1.000
_cell.length_c   1.000
_cell.angle_alpha   90.00
_cell.angle_beta   90.00
_cell.angle_gamma   90.00
#
_symmetry.space_group_name_H-M   'P 1'
#
loop_
_entity.id
_entity.type
_entity.pdbx_description
1 polymer ?
#
loop_
_entity_poly.entity_id
_entity_poly.type
_entity_poly.pdbx_seq_one_letter_code
_entity_poly.pdbx_strand_id
1 'polypeptide(L)'
;PSSAAATTAGSTTATPTTQGGFASALAQAQQGTGVGSAQDVSSAGGASLPAGAQSQLTSAQQQFASRLAADTGLDPSVVSSWLLAEESGGAAQSRQAQNNNDWLNIGYTDSGTYGSADSVWSDPVTAADATAGWLKGQNTIPGYGTASSGIQAILTTAGQPASIQIAALQNSGWASSGYPSLPSLYQQLAT
;
A
#
# COMPACT_ATOMS: atom_id res chain seq x y z
N PRO A 1 55.65 -35.41 51.05
CA PRO A 1 55.50 -34.08 51.68
C PRO A 1 54.24 -33.39 51.13
N SER A 2 53.33 -33.11 52.05
CA SER A 2 52.32 -32.06 52.03
C SER A 2 51.08 -32.21 51.14
N SER A 3 49.98 -32.41 51.88
CA SER A 3 48.57 -32.37 51.54
C SER A 3 47.98 -30.96 51.63
N ALA A 4 46.76 -30.84 51.07
CA ALA A 4 45.60 -30.05 51.53
C ALA A 4 45.54 -28.53 51.33
N ALA A 5 44.42 -28.10 50.70
CA ALA A 5 43.51 -26.99 51.04
C ALA A 5 42.63 -26.71 49.80
N ALA A 6 41.38 -26.26 49.84
CA ALA A 6 40.32 -26.14 50.83
C ALA A 6 39.03 -25.79 50.04
N THR A 7 37.89 -26.21 50.56
CA THR A 7 36.52 -25.91 50.10
C THR A 7 36.18 -24.43 50.24
N THR A 8 35.42 -23.83 49.31
CA THR A 8 34.36 -22.84 49.60
C THR A 8 33.35 -22.79 48.47
N ALA A 9 32.08 -22.86 48.85
CA ALA A 9 30.89 -22.86 48.01
C ALA A 9 30.59 -21.49 47.39
N GLY A 10 30.17 -21.49 46.13
CA GLY A 10 29.52 -20.35 45.47
C GLY A 10 28.16 -20.81 44.96
N SER A 11 27.11 -20.39 45.64
CA SER A 11 25.72 -20.59 45.23
C SER A 11 25.38 -19.63 44.10
N THR A 12 25.15 -20.14 42.90
CA THR A 12 24.43 -19.41 41.85
C THR A 12 23.21 -20.21 41.41
N THR A 13 22.07 -19.69 41.83
CA THR A 13 20.71 -20.09 41.46
C THR A 13 20.57 -20.20 39.95
N ALA A 14 20.11 -21.37 39.50
CA ALA A 14 19.69 -21.58 38.12
C ALA A 14 18.46 -20.73 37.82
N THR A 15 18.56 -19.85 36.81
CA THR A 15 17.43 -19.14 36.24
C THR A 15 16.70 -20.08 35.27
N PRO A 16 15.42 -20.41 35.45
CA PRO A 16 14.65 -21.08 34.43
C PRO A 16 14.34 -20.11 33.29
N THR A 17 14.96 -20.32 32.13
CA THR A 17 14.35 -19.99 30.84
C THR A 17 13.06 -20.80 30.69
N THR A 18 11.90 -20.16 30.56
CA THR A 18 10.76 -20.63 29.75
C THR A 18 9.69 -19.54 29.62
N GLN A 19 9.46 -19.15 28.36
CA GLN A 19 8.22 -18.66 27.75
C GLN A 19 7.42 -17.54 28.43
N GLY A 20 7.51 -16.34 27.85
CA GLY A 20 6.55 -15.25 28.03
C GLY A 20 6.55 -14.30 26.83
N GLY A 21 6.46 -14.83 25.61
CA GLY A 21 6.73 -14.07 24.38
C GLY A 21 5.57 -13.90 23.40
N PHE A 22 4.38 -14.47 23.65
CA PHE A 22 3.26 -14.40 22.70
C PHE A 22 1.96 -13.85 23.31
N ALA A 23 1.77 -13.95 24.63
CA ALA A 23 0.55 -13.46 25.27
C ALA A 23 0.52 -11.92 25.39
N SER A 24 1.67 -11.27 25.59
CA SER A 24 1.75 -9.80 25.69
C SER A 24 1.57 -9.09 24.36
N ALA A 25 1.91 -9.74 23.23
CA ALA A 25 1.71 -9.18 21.90
C ALA A 25 0.22 -9.20 21.48
N LEU A 26 -0.55 -10.19 21.93
CA LEU A 26 -1.98 -10.28 21.63
C LEU A 26 -2.82 -9.35 22.53
N ALA A 27 -2.41 -9.15 23.79
CA ALA A 27 -3.14 -8.27 24.73
C ALA A 27 -3.04 -6.78 24.37
N GLN A 28 -2.03 -6.38 23.61
CA GLN A 28 -1.88 -4.99 23.16
C GLN A 28 -2.71 -4.66 21.90
N ALA A 29 -3.30 -5.67 21.25
CA ALA A 29 -4.16 -5.50 20.06
C ALA A 29 -5.66 -5.31 20.38
N GLN A 30 -6.07 -5.36 21.65
CA GLN A 30 -7.49 -5.32 22.04
C GLN A 30 -7.92 -4.11 22.89
N GLN A 31 -7.02 -3.17 23.20
CA GLN A 31 -7.40 -1.91 23.85
C GLN A 31 -7.51 -0.77 22.84
N GLY A 32 -8.68 -0.68 22.21
CA GLY A 32 -9.00 0.38 21.25
C GLY A 32 -10.50 0.48 21.00
N THR A 33 -11.30 0.64 22.06
CA THR A 33 -12.70 1.07 21.94
C THR A 33 -12.85 2.42 22.64
N GLY A 34 -12.77 3.49 21.85
CA GLY A 34 -13.05 4.86 22.25
C GLY A 34 -13.82 5.56 21.13
N VAL A 35 -15.04 5.94 21.43
CA VAL A 35 -16.02 6.56 20.52
C VAL A 35 -15.63 8.02 20.26
N GLY A 36 -15.50 8.43 18.99
CA GLY A 36 -15.52 9.85 18.61
C GLY A 36 -14.49 10.28 17.57
N SER A 37 -15.00 10.75 16.43
CA SER A 37 -14.34 11.55 15.39
C SER A 37 -13.42 10.81 14.41
N ALA A 38 -13.76 10.93 13.13
CA ALA A 38 -13.03 10.39 11.99
C ALA A 38 -11.64 11.02 11.88
N GLN A 39 -10.61 10.36 12.44
CA GLN A 39 -9.20 10.66 12.23
C GLN A 39 -8.35 9.63 12.98
N ASP A 40 -8.28 8.39 12.47
CA ASP A 40 -7.07 7.54 12.55
C ASP A 40 -7.39 6.19 11.90
N VAL A 41 -7.01 6.03 10.63
CA VAL A 41 -6.96 4.71 9.98
C VAL A 41 -5.53 4.48 9.49
N SER A 42 -4.56 4.69 10.38
CA SER A 42 -3.16 4.36 10.15
C SER A 42 -2.77 3.18 11.04
N SER A 43 -3.27 1.98 10.73
CA SER A 43 -2.73 0.72 11.29
C SER A 43 -3.08 -0.49 10.44
N ALA A 44 -2.65 -0.45 9.19
CA ALA A 44 -2.46 -1.64 8.35
C ALA A 44 -1.28 -1.41 7.41
N GLY A 45 -0.09 -1.10 7.97
CA GLY A 45 1.19 -1.09 7.22
C GLY A 45 1.33 -0.11 6.05
N GLY A 46 0.35 0.74 5.78
CA GLY A 46 0.34 1.65 4.63
C GLY A 46 1.25 2.88 4.78
N ALA A 47 1.64 3.46 3.65
CA ALA A 47 2.44 4.68 3.61
C ALA A 47 1.61 5.92 3.98
N SER A 48 2.22 6.90 4.65
CA SER A 48 1.54 8.17 4.95
C SER A 48 1.25 8.93 3.66
N LEU A 49 0.01 9.38 3.51
CA LEU A 49 -0.39 10.24 2.39
C LEU A 49 -0.18 11.72 2.72
N PRO A 50 0.08 12.59 1.73
CA PRO A 50 0.11 14.02 1.96
C PRO A 50 -1.30 14.56 2.27
N ALA A 51 -1.38 15.67 3.01
CA ALA A 51 -2.64 16.27 3.42
C ALA A 51 -3.54 16.64 2.23
N GLY A 52 -2.96 17.14 1.14
CA GLY A 52 -3.67 17.41 -0.11
C GLY A 52 -4.40 16.16 -0.63
N ALA A 53 -3.78 14.98 -0.59
CA ALA A 53 -4.40 13.73 -1.03
C ALA A 53 -5.54 13.30 -0.12
N GLN A 54 -5.38 13.47 1.20
CA GLN A 54 -6.44 13.17 2.17
C GLN A 54 -7.70 14.01 1.97
N SER A 55 -7.57 15.21 1.38
CA SER A 55 -8.71 16.09 1.09
C SER A 55 -9.39 15.81 -0.25
N GLN A 56 -8.67 15.23 -1.21
CA GLN A 56 -9.16 15.05 -2.59
C GLN A 56 -9.58 13.62 -2.91
N LEU A 57 -8.97 12.63 -2.27
CA LEU A 57 -9.29 11.22 -2.43
C LEU A 57 -10.46 10.82 -1.53
N THR A 58 -11.30 9.91 -2.00
CA THR A 58 -12.29 9.24 -1.14
C THR A 58 -11.58 8.40 -0.06
N SER A 59 -12.29 8.02 1.01
CA SER A 59 -11.68 7.23 2.09
C SER A 59 -11.13 5.88 1.62
N ALA A 60 -11.80 5.22 0.68
CA ALA A 60 -11.32 3.97 0.09
C ALA A 60 -10.12 4.19 -0.84
N GLN A 61 -10.10 5.29 -1.61
CA GLN A 61 -8.92 5.66 -2.38
C GLN A 61 -7.71 5.95 -1.50
N GLN A 62 -7.90 6.56 -0.32
CA GLN A 62 -6.80 6.79 0.63
C GLN A 62 -6.21 5.47 1.13
N GLN A 63 -7.05 4.49 1.48
CA GLN A 63 -6.58 3.17 1.91
C GLN A 63 -5.83 2.46 0.77
N PHE A 64 -6.40 2.49 -0.44
CA PHE A 64 -5.76 1.93 -1.63
C PHE A 64 -4.41 2.59 -1.92
N ALA A 65 -4.35 3.93 -1.95
CA ALA A 65 -3.13 4.69 -2.25
C ALA A 65 -2.03 4.42 -1.23
N SER A 66 -2.40 4.44 0.05
CA SER A 66 -1.48 4.20 1.17
C SER A 66 -0.90 2.79 1.09
N ARG A 67 -1.74 1.78 0.82
CA ARG A 67 -1.29 0.39 0.70
C ARG A 67 -0.46 0.17 -0.56
N LEU A 68 -0.89 0.68 -1.71
CA LEU A 68 -0.18 0.54 -2.97
C LEU A 68 1.21 1.18 -2.91
N ALA A 69 1.32 2.39 -2.33
CA ALA A 69 2.61 3.05 -2.15
C ALA A 69 3.54 2.24 -1.23
N ALA A 70 3.02 1.68 -0.13
CA ALA A 70 3.80 0.81 0.75
C ALA A 70 4.30 -0.46 0.04
N ASP A 71 3.44 -1.12 -0.74
CA ASP A 71 3.77 -2.39 -1.39
C ASP A 71 4.69 -2.22 -2.60
N THR A 72 4.72 -1.04 -3.22
CA THR A 72 5.52 -0.73 -4.43
C THR A 72 6.77 0.08 -4.17
N GLY A 73 6.82 0.85 -3.07
CA GLY A 73 7.88 1.82 -2.81
C GLY A 73 7.82 3.08 -3.68
N LEU A 74 6.71 3.28 -4.41
CA LEU A 74 6.45 4.53 -5.12
C LEU A 74 6.11 5.65 -4.13
N ASP A 75 6.36 6.89 -4.55
CA ASP A 75 6.05 8.06 -3.76
C ASP A 75 4.52 8.17 -3.53
N PRO A 76 4.05 8.33 -2.28
CA PRO A 76 2.62 8.40 -1.98
C PRO A 76 1.87 9.53 -2.71
N SER A 77 2.55 10.64 -3.01
CA SER A 77 1.96 11.75 -3.76
C SER A 77 1.90 11.45 -5.26
N VAL A 78 2.83 10.65 -5.80
CA VAL A 78 2.77 10.14 -7.18
C VAL A 78 1.64 9.13 -7.34
N VAL A 79 1.48 8.20 -6.40
CA VAL A 79 0.36 7.25 -6.41
C VAL A 79 -0.98 8.00 -6.31
N SER A 80 -1.07 8.98 -5.42
CA SER A 80 -2.29 9.76 -5.22
C SER A 80 -2.63 10.62 -6.45
N SER A 81 -1.64 11.23 -7.11
CA SER A 81 -1.87 12.01 -8.33
C SER A 81 -2.29 11.12 -9.50
N TRP A 82 -1.77 9.90 -9.57
CA TRP A 82 -2.19 8.91 -10.54
C TRP A 82 -3.65 8.49 -10.36
N LEU A 83 -4.07 8.22 -9.12
CA LEU A 83 -5.49 7.94 -8.83
C LEU A 83 -6.39 9.09 -9.25
N LEU A 84 -6.01 10.34 -8.98
CA LEU A 84 -6.81 11.50 -9.37
C LEU A 84 -6.87 11.71 -10.89
N ALA A 85 -5.81 11.33 -11.60
CA ALA A 85 -5.76 11.40 -13.06
C ALA A 85 -6.68 10.35 -13.71
N GLU A 86 -6.84 9.19 -13.06
CA GLU A 86 -7.70 8.10 -13.54
C GLU A 86 -9.16 8.28 -13.14
N GLU A 87 -9.40 8.53 -11.86
CA GLU A 87 -10.72 8.43 -11.27
C GLU A 87 -10.84 9.39 -10.09
N SER A 88 -11.57 10.49 -10.30
CA SER A 88 -11.70 11.56 -9.31
C SER A 88 -13.13 12.12 -9.22
N GLY A 89 -13.39 12.90 -8.17
CA GLY A 89 -14.67 13.58 -7.99
C GLY A 89 -15.86 12.63 -7.88
N GLY A 90 -16.97 12.98 -8.56
CA GLY A 90 -18.23 12.23 -8.45
C GLY A 90 -18.15 10.79 -8.98
N ALA A 91 -17.27 10.52 -9.95
CA ALA A 91 -17.09 9.18 -10.49
C ALA A 91 -16.33 8.29 -9.47
N ALA A 92 -15.32 8.84 -8.79
CA ALA A 92 -14.67 8.16 -7.68
C ALA A 92 -15.64 7.86 -6.51
N GLN A 93 -16.50 8.82 -6.16
CA GLN A 93 -17.53 8.63 -5.13
C GLN A 93 -18.53 7.53 -5.52
N SER A 94 -18.94 7.49 -6.79
CA SER A 94 -19.87 6.49 -7.31
C SER A 94 -19.27 5.08 -7.24
N ARG A 95 -18.02 4.89 -7.66
CA ARG A 95 -17.31 3.60 -7.54
C ARG A 95 -17.17 3.16 -6.08
N GLN A 96 -16.85 4.07 -5.17
CA GLN A 96 -16.77 3.75 -3.74
C GLN A 96 -18.12 3.27 -3.21
N ALA A 97 -19.21 3.95 -3.57
CA ALA A 97 -20.56 3.54 -3.17
C ALA A 97 -20.96 2.16 -3.70
N GLN A 98 -20.31 1.70 -4.77
CA GLN A 98 -20.51 0.37 -5.37
C GLN A 98 -19.54 -0.68 -4.83
N ASN A 99 -18.68 -0.33 -3.87
CA ASN A 99 -17.54 -1.16 -3.43
C ASN A 99 -16.66 -1.60 -4.62
N ASN A 100 -16.49 -0.74 -5.62
CA ASN A 100 -15.59 -0.98 -6.74
C ASN A 100 -14.30 -0.18 -6.51
N ASN A 101 -13.24 -0.87 -6.11
CA ASN A 101 -11.94 -0.27 -5.80
C ASN A 101 -10.93 -0.40 -6.94
N ASP A 102 -11.38 -0.64 -8.18
CA ASP A 102 -10.54 -0.63 -9.38
C ASP A 102 -10.27 0.82 -9.85
N TRP A 103 -9.54 1.56 -9.01
CA TRP A 103 -9.31 3.00 -9.19
C TRP A 103 -8.38 3.34 -10.35
N LEU A 104 -7.49 2.42 -10.71
CA LEU A 104 -6.57 2.55 -11.85
C LEU A 104 -7.11 1.84 -13.10
N ASN A 105 -8.38 1.43 -13.06
CA ASN A 105 -9.11 0.89 -14.20
C ASN A 105 -8.42 -0.33 -14.86
N ILE A 106 -7.77 -1.16 -14.06
CA ILE A 106 -6.98 -2.31 -14.53
C ILE A 106 -7.91 -3.42 -15.02
N GLY A 107 -9.05 -3.62 -14.37
CA GLY A 107 -10.06 -4.59 -14.79
C GLY A 107 -10.86 -4.16 -16.02
N TYR A 108 -10.76 -2.90 -16.43
CA TYR A 108 -11.49 -2.32 -17.57
C TYR A 108 -10.52 -1.79 -18.62
N THR A 109 -10.27 -2.57 -19.67
CA THR A 109 -9.42 -2.13 -20.78
C THR A 109 -10.21 -1.77 -22.02
N ASP A 110 -9.58 -1.01 -22.92
CA ASP A 110 -10.10 -0.72 -24.26
C ASP A 110 -10.43 -2.00 -25.07
N SER A 111 -9.86 -3.15 -24.72
CA SER A 111 -10.10 -4.45 -25.35
C SER A 111 -11.14 -5.33 -24.65
N GLY A 112 -11.72 -4.88 -23.53
CA GLY A 112 -12.77 -5.58 -22.78
C GLY A 112 -12.68 -5.44 -21.25
N THR A 113 -13.70 -5.97 -20.58
CA THR A 113 -13.75 -6.15 -19.12
C THR A 113 -13.14 -7.49 -18.75
N TYR A 114 -11.96 -7.46 -18.14
CA TYR A 114 -11.20 -8.64 -17.76
C TYR A 114 -10.90 -8.54 -16.27
N GLY A 115 -11.55 -9.38 -15.47
CA GLY A 115 -11.38 -9.36 -14.02
C GLY A 115 -12.10 -8.21 -13.31
N SER A 116 -12.78 -7.27 -14.00
CA SER A 116 -13.52 -6.16 -13.36
C SER A 116 -14.65 -6.60 -12.41
N ALA A 117 -15.17 -7.81 -12.57
CA ALA A 117 -16.18 -8.40 -11.69
C ALA A 117 -15.56 -9.24 -10.54
N ASP A 118 -14.24 -9.30 -10.45
CA ASP A 118 -13.57 -10.10 -9.44
C ASP A 118 -13.72 -9.47 -8.05
N SER A 119 -13.88 -10.34 -7.05
CA SER A 119 -13.99 -9.97 -5.63
C SER A 119 -12.80 -9.16 -5.11
N VAL A 120 -11.64 -9.23 -5.77
CA VAL A 120 -10.44 -8.46 -5.45
C VAL A 120 -10.72 -6.95 -5.38
N TRP A 121 -11.69 -6.45 -6.16
CA TRP A 121 -12.07 -5.04 -6.18
C TRP A 121 -13.04 -4.65 -5.08
N SER A 122 -13.58 -5.59 -4.29
CA SER A 122 -14.59 -5.31 -3.25
C SER A 122 -14.02 -4.65 -2.00
N ASP A 123 -12.70 -4.71 -1.83
CA ASP A 123 -11.99 -4.17 -0.67
C ASP A 123 -10.77 -3.35 -1.15
N PRO A 124 -10.58 -2.11 -0.67
CA PRO A 124 -9.51 -1.24 -1.15
C PRO A 124 -8.11 -1.76 -0.86
N VAL A 125 -7.92 -2.51 0.23
CA VAL A 125 -6.62 -3.10 0.57
C VAL A 125 -6.31 -4.25 -0.37
N THR A 126 -7.25 -5.17 -0.54
CA THR A 126 -7.10 -6.32 -1.44
C THR A 126 -6.90 -5.88 -2.90
N ALA A 127 -7.61 -4.84 -3.33
CA ALA A 127 -7.44 -4.23 -4.65
C ALA A 127 -6.03 -3.64 -4.83
N ALA A 128 -5.49 -2.97 -3.81
CA ALA A 128 -4.13 -2.43 -3.83
C ALA A 128 -3.08 -3.54 -3.90
N ASP A 129 -3.26 -4.63 -3.15
CA ASP A 129 -2.35 -5.77 -3.11
C ASP A 129 -2.28 -6.46 -4.48
N ALA A 130 -3.46 -6.68 -5.10
CA ALA A 130 -3.53 -7.25 -6.42
C ALA A 130 -2.94 -6.33 -7.49
N THR A 131 -3.18 -5.02 -7.38
CA THR A 131 -2.55 -4.01 -8.24
C THR A 131 -1.03 -4.05 -8.10
N ALA A 132 -0.50 -4.06 -6.87
CA ALA A 132 0.93 -4.11 -6.60
C ALA A 132 1.58 -5.40 -7.13
N GLY A 133 0.93 -6.55 -6.95
CA GLY A 133 1.37 -7.81 -7.52
C GLY A 133 1.40 -7.77 -9.05
N TRP A 134 0.37 -7.19 -9.66
CA TRP A 134 0.27 -7.08 -11.11
C TRP A 134 1.36 -6.17 -11.70
N LEU A 135 1.62 -5.03 -11.05
CA LEU A 135 2.75 -4.14 -11.37
C LEU A 135 4.11 -4.84 -11.24
N LYS A 136 4.23 -5.82 -10.34
CA LYS A 136 5.43 -6.67 -10.18
C LYS A 136 5.50 -7.81 -11.22
N GLY A 137 4.59 -7.85 -12.18
CA GLY A 137 4.52 -8.89 -13.21
C GLY A 137 3.88 -10.20 -12.75
N GLN A 138 3.13 -10.19 -11.64
CA GLN A 138 2.38 -11.35 -11.16
C GLN A 138 0.98 -11.39 -11.78
N ASN A 139 0.40 -12.58 -11.91
CA ASN A 139 -0.99 -12.74 -12.37
C ASN A 139 -1.96 -12.71 -11.19
N THR A 140 -2.04 -11.56 -10.51
CA THR A 140 -2.86 -11.36 -9.31
C THR A 140 -4.27 -10.88 -9.59
N ILE A 141 -4.58 -10.55 -10.86
CA ILE A 141 -5.91 -10.14 -11.31
C ILE A 141 -6.42 -11.22 -12.27
N PRO A 142 -7.36 -12.08 -11.83
CA PRO A 142 -7.84 -13.18 -12.64
C PRO A 142 -8.37 -12.73 -14.00
N GLY A 143 -7.92 -13.42 -15.05
CA GLY A 143 -8.34 -13.16 -16.44
C GLY A 143 -7.62 -12.00 -17.13
N TYR A 144 -6.77 -11.25 -16.42
CA TYR A 144 -6.08 -10.10 -16.99
C TYR A 144 -4.63 -10.38 -17.44
N GLY A 145 -3.98 -11.39 -16.84
CA GLY A 145 -2.60 -11.73 -17.13
C GLY A 145 -1.61 -10.84 -16.39
N THR A 146 -0.41 -10.67 -16.93
CA THR A 146 0.67 -9.88 -16.31
C THR A 146 0.80 -8.51 -16.95
N ALA A 147 1.25 -7.51 -16.19
CA ALA A 147 1.54 -6.18 -16.73
C ALA A 147 2.53 -6.22 -17.90
N SER A 148 2.40 -5.28 -18.84
CA SER A 148 3.39 -5.10 -19.91
C SER A 148 4.74 -4.67 -19.33
N SER A 149 5.83 -4.87 -20.07
CA SER A 149 7.17 -4.48 -19.61
C SER A 149 7.30 -2.97 -19.34
N GLY A 150 6.60 -2.13 -20.12
CA GLY A 150 6.55 -0.68 -19.89
C GLY A 150 5.87 -0.31 -18.57
N ILE A 151 4.79 -1.00 -18.21
CA ILE A 151 4.09 -0.80 -16.93
C ILE A 151 4.94 -1.32 -15.76
N GLN A 152 5.54 -2.51 -15.89
CA GLN A 152 6.43 -3.04 -14.85
C GLN A 152 7.65 -2.12 -14.63
N ALA A 153 8.14 -1.44 -15.68
CA ALA A 153 9.28 -0.53 -15.59
C ALA A 153 9.01 0.67 -14.65
N ILE A 154 7.76 1.03 -14.37
CA ILE A 154 7.41 2.06 -13.37
C ILE A 154 8.08 1.73 -12.03
N LEU A 155 8.02 0.46 -11.60
CA LEU A 155 8.56 0.04 -10.31
C LEU A 155 10.08 0.15 -10.20
N THR A 156 10.80 0.24 -11.33
CA THR A 156 12.26 0.46 -11.30
C THR A 156 12.64 1.86 -10.80
N THR A 157 11.68 2.77 -10.72
CA THR A 157 11.85 4.14 -10.22
C THR A 157 11.46 4.30 -8.75
N ALA A 158 11.06 3.23 -8.07
CA ALA A 158 10.80 3.27 -6.63
C ALA A 158 12.01 3.84 -5.87
N GLY A 159 11.75 4.75 -4.93
CA GLY A 159 12.79 5.49 -4.20
C GLY A 159 13.55 6.57 -5.00
N GLN A 160 13.30 6.73 -6.31
CA GLN A 160 13.81 7.86 -7.10
C GLN A 160 12.95 9.11 -6.86
N PRO A 161 13.43 10.32 -7.22
CA PRO A 161 12.63 11.54 -7.14
C PRO A 161 11.29 11.43 -7.88
N ALA A 162 10.25 12.06 -7.35
CA ALA A 162 8.89 11.98 -7.90
C ALA A 162 8.81 12.34 -9.39
N SER A 163 9.63 13.27 -9.88
CA SER A 163 9.69 13.62 -11.30
C SER A 163 10.11 12.45 -12.21
N ILE A 164 11.00 11.57 -11.72
CA ILE A 164 11.43 10.37 -12.45
C ILE A 164 10.32 9.32 -12.43
N GLN A 165 9.64 9.15 -11.30
CA GLN A 165 8.50 8.24 -11.19
C GLN A 165 7.33 8.67 -12.09
N ILE A 166 7.02 9.97 -12.09
CA ILE A 166 6.02 10.56 -13.00
C ILE A 166 6.42 10.32 -14.45
N ALA A 167 7.67 10.61 -14.83
CA ALA A 167 8.13 10.38 -16.19
C ALA A 167 8.02 8.89 -16.60
N ALA A 168 8.33 7.95 -15.70
CA ALA A 168 8.16 6.53 -15.97
C ALA A 168 6.68 6.16 -16.17
N LEU A 169 5.78 6.68 -15.34
CA LEU A 169 4.34 6.48 -15.49
C LEU A 169 3.82 7.01 -16.83
N GLN A 170 4.23 8.22 -17.23
CA GLN A 170 3.84 8.85 -18.50
C GLN A 170 4.35 8.07 -19.73
N ASN A 171 5.50 7.40 -19.64
CA ASN A 171 6.11 6.64 -20.73
C ASN A 171 5.85 5.12 -20.66
N SER A 172 5.09 4.65 -19.67
CA SER A 172 4.86 3.23 -19.41
C SER A 172 3.95 2.54 -20.41
N GLY A 173 3.18 3.32 -21.17
CA GLY A 173 2.07 2.82 -21.99
C GLY A 173 0.79 2.54 -21.21
N TRP A 174 0.69 2.98 -19.94
CA TRP A 174 -0.52 2.85 -19.13
C TRP A 174 -1.71 3.59 -19.75
N ALA A 175 -1.56 4.89 -19.98
CA ALA A 175 -2.52 5.70 -20.74
C ALA A 175 -1.92 6.13 -22.06
N SER A 176 -2.68 5.99 -23.14
CA SER A 176 -2.29 6.46 -24.47
C SER A 176 -2.03 7.97 -24.53
N SER A 177 -2.66 8.74 -23.65
CA SER A 177 -2.45 10.18 -23.50
C SER A 177 -1.16 10.54 -22.75
N GLY A 178 -0.55 9.59 -22.04
CA GLY A 178 0.63 9.80 -21.21
C GLY A 178 0.42 10.71 -20.00
N TYR A 179 -0.83 10.92 -19.55
CA TYR A 179 -1.17 11.76 -18.38
C TYR A 179 -0.43 13.11 -18.27
N PRO A 180 -0.70 14.07 -19.17
CA PRO A 180 -0.03 15.38 -19.12
C PRO A 180 -0.34 16.17 -17.85
N SER A 181 -1.41 15.83 -17.11
CA SER A 181 -1.82 16.48 -15.87
C SER A 181 -1.07 16.02 -14.61
N LEU A 182 -0.36 14.89 -14.65
CA LEU A 182 0.31 14.31 -13.47
C LEU A 182 1.24 15.27 -12.73
N PRO A 183 2.12 16.04 -13.42
CA PRO A 183 2.97 17.01 -12.74
C PRO A 183 2.18 18.06 -11.95
N SER A 184 1.09 18.57 -12.52
CA SER A 184 0.24 19.57 -11.89
C SER A 184 -0.54 18.99 -10.70
N LEU A 185 -1.09 17.78 -10.85
CA LEU A 185 -1.76 17.07 -9.75
C LEU A 185 -0.78 16.79 -8.60
N TYR A 186 0.42 16.29 -8.91
CA TYR A 186 1.46 16.08 -7.89
C TYR A 186 1.77 17.37 -7.12
N GLN A 187 1.94 18.51 -7.80
CA GLN A 187 2.19 19.79 -7.15
C GLN A 187 1.04 20.23 -6.23
N GLN A 188 -0.21 19.97 -6.61
CA GLN A 188 -1.38 20.28 -5.76
C GLN A 188 -1.46 19.40 -4.51
N LEU A 189 -0.88 18.19 -4.55
CA LEU A 189 -0.89 17.26 -3.42
C LEU A 189 0.30 17.44 -2.49
N ALA A 190 1.45 17.90 -3.02
CA ALA A 190 2.69 18.04 -2.27
C ALA A 190 2.77 19.32 -1.40
N THR A 191 1.74 20.17 -1.45
CA THR A 191 1.57 21.36 -0.58
C THR A 191 0.82 21.04 0.69
#